data_AF-A0A504TP18-F1
#
_entry.id   AF-A0A504TP18-F1
#
_cell.length_a   1.000
_cell.length_b   1.000
_cell.length_c   1.000
_cell.angle_alpha   90.00
_cell.angle_beta   90.00
_cell.angle_gamma   90.00
#
_symmetry.space_group_name_H-M   'P 1'
#
loop_
_entity.id
_entity.type
_entity.pdbx_description
1 polymer ?
#
loop_
_entity_poly.entity_id
_entity_poly.type
_entity_poly.pdbx_seq_one_letter_code
_entity_poly.pdbx_strand_id
1 'polypeptide(L)'
;MTTPLKELAIAMGLLASDPSAIAPTLGAQNYVWQVASISSCKAQAKPCLLLKGKWDWKRPQSFNVYANPLGKDRYRILVDLTNDDPADDDTVCLFGLVFDGRKKLVTGVFSSPFVAHGHQEQVAYEVSVPKNAERLRLEFGTKQCDETLPKDQRTAASILKS
;
A
#
# COMPACT_ATOMS: atom_id res chain seq x y z
N MET A 1 -1.74 8.29 -26.62
CA MET A 1 -3.21 8.21 -26.73
C MET A 1 -3.67 7.09 -25.83
N THR A 2 -4.17 7.41 -24.63
CA THR A 2 -4.72 6.43 -23.69
C THR A 2 -6.08 5.97 -24.20
N THR A 3 -6.24 4.66 -24.41
CA THR A 3 -7.49 4.07 -24.91
C THR A 3 -8.57 4.07 -23.82
N PRO A 4 -9.85 4.25 -24.18
CA PRO A 4 -10.97 4.30 -23.23
C PRO A 4 -11.08 3.05 -22.34
N LEU A 5 -10.53 1.91 -22.78
CA LEU A 5 -10.45 0.66 -22.02
C LEU A 5 -9.48 0.70 -20.82
N LYS A 6 -8.43 1.53 -20.91
CA LYS A 6 -7.52 1.78 -19.77
C LYS A 6 -8.22 2.65 -18.72
N GLU A 7 -8.94 3.70 -19.14
CA GLU A 7 -9.67 4.58 -18.23
C GLU A 7 -10.82 3.87 -17.50
N LEU A 8 -11.61 3.05 -18.22
CA LEU A 8 -12.67 2.25 -17.59
C LEU A 8 -12.11 1.29 -16.53
N ALA A 9 -10.89 0.78 -16.74
CA ALA A 9 -10.26 -0.12 -15.80
C ALA A 9 -9.67 0.54 -14.58
N ILE A 10 -9.11 1.72 -14.76
CA ILE A 10 -8.73 2.58 -13.63
C ILE A 10 -9.99 2.92 -12.82
N ALA A 11 -11.12 3.24 -13.49
CA ALA A 11 -12.39 3.51 -12.83
C ALA A 11 -12.92 2.30 -12.04
N MET A 12 -12.83 1.07 -12.57
CA MET A 12 -13.23 -0.14 -11.85
C MET A 12 -12.30 -0.48 -10.68
N GLY A 13 -10.99 -0.28 -10.81
CA GLY A 13 -10.05 -0.43 -9.70
C GLY A 13 -10.31 0.60 -8.59
N LEU A 14 -10.61 1.85 -8.97
CA LEU A 14 -10.99 2.91 -8.03
C LEU A 14 -12.31 2.64 -7.31
N LEU A 15 -13.27 1.95 -7.94
CA LEU A 15 -14.50 1.50 -7.26
C LEU A 15 -14.22 0.50 -6.14
N ALA A 16 -13.12 -0.26 -6.21
CA ALA A 16 -12.69 -1.16 -5.16
C ALA A 16 -11.83 -0.47 -4.08
N SER A 17 -11.50 0.81 -4.25
CA SER A 17 -10.77 1.59 -3.25
C SER A 17 -11.67 1.88 -2.04
N ASP A 18 -11.13 1.70 -0.85
CA ASP A 18 -11.81 2.03 0.40
C ASP A 18 -12.05 3.55 0.48
N PRO A 19 -13.32 4.01 0.53
CA PRO A 19 -13.65 5.44 0.54
C PRO A 19 -13.28 6.12 1.87
N SER A 20 -12.92 5.36 2.91
CA SER A 20 -12.50 5.90 4.19
C SER A 20 -11.01 6.31 4.23
N ALA A 21 -10.26 6.03 3.17
CA ALA A 21 -8.85 6.42 3.05
C ALA A 21 -8.68 7.95 3.04
N ILE A 22 -7.73 8.45 3.82
CA ILE A 22 -7.34 9.87 3.86
C ILE A 22 -6.29 10.18 2.80
N ALA A 23 -5.45 9.21 2.45
CA ALA A 23 -4.31 9.41 1.58
C ALA A 23 -4.61 10.15 0.25
N PRO A 24 -5.76 9.93 -0.44
CA PRO A 24 -6.14 10.74 -1.60
C PRO A 24 -6.21 12.25 -1.33
N THR A 25 -6.68 12.65 -0.14
CA THR A 25 -6.77 14.07 0.27
C THR A 25 -5.42 14.70 0.51
N LEU A 26 -4.38 13.89 0.73
CA LEU A 26 -2.98 14.32 0.85
C LEU A 26 -2.25 14.37 -0.51
N GLY A 27 -2.96 14.08 -1.61
CA GLY A 27 -2.42 14.14 -2.98
C GLY A 27 -2.07 12.79 -3.59
N ALA A 28 -2.16 11.68 -2.84
CA ALA A 28 -1.91 10.32 -3.35
C ALA A 28 -3.15 9.77 -4.11
N GLN A 29 -3.50 10.44 -5.20
CA GLN A 29 -4.64 10.09 -6.05
C GLN A 29 -4.30 8.94 -7.00
N ASN A 30 -5.33 8.26 -7.51
CA ASN A 30 -5.23 7.17 -8.49
C ASN A 30 -4.49 5.91 -7.99
N TYR A 31 -4.56 5.67 -6.67
CA TYR A 31 -4.21 4.39 -6.06
C TYR A 31 -5.49 3.67 -5.65
N VAL A 32 -5.45 2.34 -5.65
CA VAL A 32 -6.47 1.54 -4.98
C VAL A 32 -6.07 1.47 -3.51
N TRP A 33 -6.87 2.11 -2.65
CA TRP A 33 -6.61 2.16 -1.21
C TRP A 33 -7.34 1.05 -0.48
N GLN A 34 -6.67 0.46 0.50
CA GLN A 34 -7.27 -0.43 1.48
C GLN A 34 -6.89 0.04 2.89
N VAL A 35 -7.81 -0.05 3.83
CA VAL A 35 -7.60 0.40 5.21
C VAL A 35 -7.70 -0.78 6.16
N ALA A 36 -6.71 -0.93 7.03
CA ALA A 36 -6.70 -1.96 8.08
C ALA A 36 -6.29 -1.39 9.44
N SER A 37 -6.87 -1.92 10.52
CA SER A 37 -6.40 -1.62 11.87
C SER A 37 -5.14 -2.42 12.19
N ILE A 38 -3.97 -1.77 12.21
CA ILE A 38 -2.70 -2.41 12.60
C ILE A 38 -2.68 -2.77 14.10
N SER A 39 -3.52 -2.10 14.89
CA SER A 39 -3.67 -2.39 16.32
C SER A 39 -4.20 -3.81 16.56
N SER A 40 -4.92 -4.40 15.60
CA SER A 40 -5.45 -5.77 15.69
C SER A 40 -4.34 -6.83 15.76
N CYS A 41 -3.15 -6.55 15.23
CA CYS A 41 -2.01 -7.47 15.21
C CYS A 41 -1.20 -7.54 16.51
N LYS A 42 -1.50 -6.71 17.53
CA LYS A 42 -0.76 -6.78 18.82
C LYS A 42 -0.96 -8.11 19.56
N ALA A 43 -2.11 -8.76 19.38
CA ALA A 43 -2.51 -9.95 20.14
C ALA A 43 -2.47 -11.26 19.31
N GLN A 44 -2.04 -11.21 18.04
CA GLN A 44 -2.10 -12.33 17.11
C GLN A 44 -0.75 -13.03 16.91
N ALA A 45 -0.79 -14.26 16.39
CA ALA A 45 0.39 -14.98 15.91
C ALA A 45 1.09 -14.20 14.79
N LYS A 46 2.42 -14.30 14.71
CA LYS A 46 3.23 -13.58 13.73
C LYS A 46 3.66 -14.54 12.60
N PRO A 47 3.58 -14.14 11.32
CA PRO A 47 3.15 -12.82 10.85
C PRO A 47 1.63 -12.63 10.80
N CYS A 48 1.13 -11.46 11.22
CA CYS A 48 -0.30 -11.14 11.23
C CYS A 48 -0.69 -10.53 9.87
N LEU A 49 -1.52 -11.24 9.10
CA LEU A 49 -2.04 -10.77 7.82
C LEU A 49 -3.06 -9.65 8.04
N LEU A 50 -2.78 -8.46 7.48
CA LEU A 50 -3.65 -7.29 7.55
C LEU A 50 -4.54 -7.15 6.31
N LEU A 51 -3.94 -7.28 5.14
CA LEU A 51 -4.60 -7.01 3.86
C LEU A 51 -4.19 -8.06 2.84
N LYS A 52 -5.11 -8.37 1.93
CA LYS A 52 -4.89 -9.19 0.75
C LYS A 52 -5.63 -8.54 -0.40
N GLY A 53 -4.96 -8.37 -1.54
CA GLY A 53 -5.53 -7.67 -2.67
C GLY A 53 -4.81 -7.92 -3.98
N LYS A 54 -5.17 -7.12 -4.98
CA LYS A 54 -4.56 -7.10 -6.31
C LYS A 54 -4.13 -5.68 -6.64
N TRP A 55 -2.96 -5.49 -7.26
CA TRP A 55 -2.57 -4.18 -7.78
C TRP A 55 -3.03 -3.97 -9.23
N ASP A 56 -3.15 -5.06 -10.01
CA ASP A 56 -3.88 -5.09 -11.26
C ASP A 56 -5.02 -6.11 -11.16
N TRP A 57 -6.26 -5.63 -11.24
CA TRP A 57 -7.43 -6.48 -11.15
C TRP A 57 -7.61 -7.37 -12.39
N LYS A 58 -7.09 -6.96 -13.55
CA LYS A 58 -7.21 -7.68 -14.83
C LYS A 58 -6.25 -8.86 -14.93
N ARG A 59 -5.15 -8.83 -14.18
CA ARG A 59 -4.05 -9.80 -14.27
C ARG A 59 -3.94 -10.63 -13.00
N PRO A 60 -3.33 -11.81 -13.02
CA PRO A 60 -3.14 -12.65 -11.83
C PRO A 60 -1.99 -12.10 -10.95
N GLN A 61 -2.17 -10.88 -10.47
CA GLN A 61 -1.16 -10.07 -9.80
C GLN A 61 -1.71 -9.62 -8.46
N SER A 62 -1.05 -10.01 -7.37
CA SER A 62 -1.63 -9.93 -6.03
C SER A 62 -0.64 -9.56 -4.93
N PHE A 63 -1.12 -8.89 -3.90
CA PHE A 63 -0.31 -8.53 -2.74
C PHE A 63 -0.92 -9.06 -1.44
N ASN A 64 -0.05 -9.35 -0.48
CA ASN A 64 -0.41 -9.55 0.92
C ASN A 64 0.38 -8.57 1.78
N VAL A 65 -0.28 -7.93 2.75
CA VAL A 65 0.38 -7.06 3.73
C VAL A 65 0.28 -7.68 5.10
N TYR A 66 1.41 -7.79 5.79
CA TYR A 66 1.50 -8.30 7.15
C TYR A 66 2.06 -7.22 8.08
N ALA A 67 1.66 -7.27 9.35
CA ALA A 67 2.25 -6.44 10.39
C ALA A 67 2.75 -7.28 11.57
N ASN A 68 4.01 -7.05 11.93
CA ASN A 68 4.69 -7.74 13.02
C ASN A 68 5.08 -6.72 14.09
N PRO A 69 4.48 -6.74 15.29
CA PRO A 69 4.95 -5.85 16.36
C PRO A 69 6.37 -6.26 16.78
N LEU A 70 7.30 -5.30 16.74
CA LEU A 70 8.70 -5.46 17.20
C LEU A 70 8.91 -4.96 18.64
N GLY A 71 7.84 -4.47 19.26
CA GLY A 71 7.83 -3.86 20.59
C GLY A 71 6.50 -3.18 20.86
N LYS A 72 6.48 -2.23 21.81
CA LYS A 72 5.26 -1.46 22.15
C LYS A 72 4.95 -0.36 21.13
N ASP A 73 5.97 0.14 20.45
CA ASP A 73 5.98 1.36 19.64
C ASP A 73 6.56 1.16 18.23
N ARG A 74 6.79 -0.09 17.82
CA ARG A 74 7.37 -0.40 16.50
C ARG A 74 6.68 -1.58 15.85
N TYR A 75 6.48 -1.48 14.55
CA TYR A 75 5.96 -2.54 13.71
C TYR A 75 6.88 -2.74 12.52
N ARG A 76 7.06 -4.00 12.12
CA ARG A 76 7.56 -4.34 10.79
C ARG A 76 6.37 -4.64 9.89
N ILE A 77 6.22 -3.86 8.83
CA ILE A 77 5.29 -4.11 7.74
C ILE A 77 6.02 -4.94 6.70
N LEU A 78 5.44 -6.08 6.32
CA LEU A 78 5.91 -6.90 5.21
C LEU A 78 4.87 -6.82 4.11
N VAL A 79 5.33 -6.68 2.87
CA VAL A 79 4.47 -6.77 1.69
C VAL A 79 5.04 -7.84 0.79
N ASP A 80 4.25 -8.88 0.55
CA ASP A 80 4.52 -9.88 -0.46
C ASP A 80 3.78 -9.47 -1.73
N LEU A 81 4.48 -9.47 -2.86
CA LEU A 81 3.95 -9.21 -4.19
C LEU A 81 4.13 -10.46 -5.04
N THR A 82 3.06 -10.97 -5.63
CA THR A 82 3.08 -12.16 -6.49
C THR A 82 2.57 -11.78 -7.87
N ASN A 83 3.44 -11.90 -8.88
CA ASN A 83 3.11 -11.68 -10.28
C ASN A 83 3.05 -13.02 -11.00
N ASP A 84 1.87 -13.64 -11.08
CA ASP A 84 1.67 -14.88 -11.83
C ASP A 84 1.33 -14.60 -13.31
N ASP A 85 1.45 -13.36 -13.77
CA ASP A 85 1.28 -13.04 -15.19
C ASP A 85 2.44 -13.67 -15.97
N PRO A 86 2.19 -14.35 -17.11
CA PRO A 86 3.24 -15.04 -17.86
C PRO A 86 4.09 -14.12 -18.74
N ALA A 87 3.71 -12.85 -18.94
CA ALA A 87 4.32 -12.00 -19.97
C ALA A 87 4.65 -10.57 -19.51
N ASP A 88 4.02 -10.09 -18.45
CA ASP A 88 4.15 -8.69 -18.05
C ASP A 88 4.93 -8.51 -16.74
N ASP A 89 6.01 -7.75 -16.84
CA ASP A 89 6.76 -7.23 -15.70
C ASP A 89 6.17 -5.88 -15.28
N ASP A 90 6.12 -5.61 -13.97
CA ASP A 90 5.58 -4.35 -13.46
C ASP A 90 6.51 -3.67 -12.47
N THR A 91 6.59 -2.34 -12.56
CA THR A 91 6.96 -1.52 -11.41
C THR A 91 5.72 -1.16 -10.62
N VAL A 92 5.63 -1.67 -9.38
CA VAL A 92 4.45 -1.48 -8.53
C VAL A 92 4.72 -0.36 -7.52
N CYS A 93 3.93 0.72 -7.55
CA CYS A 93 4.02 1.77 -6.54
C CYS A 93 3.17 1.41 -5.32
N LEU A 94 3.80 1.42 -4.16
CA LEU A 94 3.17 1.12 -2.89
C LEU A 94 3.30 2.32 -1.94
N PHE A 95 2.18 2.69 -1.33
CA PHE A 95 2.15 3.52 -0.13
C PHE A 95 1.74 2.66 1.06
N GLY A 96 2.46 2.78 2.17
CA GLY A 96 2.02 2.31 3.48
C GLY A 96 2.01 3.48 4.46
N LEU A 97 0.84 4.08 4.69
CA LEU A 97 0.69 5.26 5.54
C LEU A 97 -0.03 4.87 6.84
N VAL A 98 0.53 5.24 7.99
CA VAL A 98 -0.04 4.94 9.30
C VAL A 98 -0.65 6.20 9.89
N PHE A 99 -1.93 6.13 10.22
CA PHE A 99 -2.68 7.22 10.84
C PHE A 99 -3.10 6.85 12.26
N ASP A 100 -3.19 7.85 13.14
CA ASP A 100 -3.77 7.70 14.47
C ASP A 100 -5.31 7.83 14.46
N GLY A 101 -5.95 7.61 15.61
CA GLY A 101 -7.39 7.77 15.78
C GLY A 101 -7.93 9.19 15.54
N ARG A 102 -7.06 10.20 15.40
CA ARG A 102 -7.40 11.60 15.05
C ARG A 102 -7.17 11.89 13.57
N LYS A 103 -6.93 10.87 12.75
CA LYS A 103 -6.63 11.00 11.31
C LYS A 103 -5.34 11.76 11.03
N LYS A 104 -4.44 11.87 12.01
CA LYS A 104 -3.12 12.47 11.81
C LYS A 104 -2.17 11.42 11.26
N LEU A 105 -1.43 11.76 10.20
CA LEU A 105 -0.34 10.93 9.69
C LEU A 105 0.75 10.81 10.78
N VAL A 106 1.05 9.58 11.17
CA VAL A 106 2.06 9.27 12.19
C VAL A 106 3.40 8.98 11.53
N THR A 107 3.36 8.17 10.48
CA THR A 107 4.54 7.74 9.72
C THR A 107 4.05 7.12 8.42
N GLY A 108 4.94 6.94 7.46
CA GLY A 108 4.61 6.26 6.23
C GLY A 108 5.83 5.89 5.41
N VAL A 109 5.60 5.07 4.40
CA VAL A 109 6.61 4.65 3.44
C VAL A 109 6.04 4.68 2.04
N PHE A 110 6.92 4.97 1.09
CA PHE A 110 6.68 4.80 -0.33
C PHE A 110 7.77 3.90 -0.91
N SER A 111 7.38 3.02 -1.82
CA SER A 111 8.31 2.14 -2.51
C SER A 111 7.80 1.80 -3.90
N SER A 112 8.73 1.40 -4.77
CA SER A 112 8.43 1.02 -6.15
C SER A 112 9.20 -0.24 -6.55
N PRO A 113 8.93 -1.41 -5.94
CA PRO A 113 9.54 -2.66 -6.37
C PRO A 113 9.19 -3.00 -7.82
N PHE A 114 10.17 -3.52 -8.54
CA PHE A 114 9.99 -4.17 -9.82
C PHE A 114 9.69 -5.65 -9.58
N VAL A 115 8.62 -6.17 -10.18
CA VAL A 115 8.19 -7.57 -10.02
C VAL A 115 8.11 -8.21 -11.40
N ALA A 116 9.07 -9.07 -11.70
CA ALA A 116 9.10 -9.80 -12.96
C ALA A 116 7.91 -10.78 -13.08
N HIS A 117 7.50 -11.06 -14.31
CA HIS A 117 6.51 -12.09 -14.64
C HIS A 117 6.91 -13.45 -14.04
N GLY A 118 5.95 -14.16 -13.47
CA GLY A 118 6.16 -15.44 -12.77
C GLY A 118 6.99 -15.37 -11.48
N HIS A 119 7.26 -14.18 -10.93
CA HIS A 119 8.08 -14.00 -9.73
C HIS A 119 7.29 -13.46 -8.54
N GLN A 120 7.87 -13.67 -7.36
CA GLN A 120 7.44 -13.08 -6.10
C GLN A 120 8.52 -12.13 -5.58
N GLU A 121 8.10 -10.97 -5.10
CA GLU A 121 8.96 -10.01 -4.44
C GLU A 121 8.45 -9.72 -3.03
N GLN A 122 9.38 -9.49 -2.10
CA GLN A 122 9.04 -9.11 -0.74
C GLN A 122 9.74 -7.79 -0.39
N VAL A 123 8.96 -6.87 0.18
CA VAL A 123 9.50 -5.63 0.75
C VAL A 123 9.13 -5.52 2.23
N ALA A 124 10.05 -4.97 3.01
CA ALA A 124 9.92 -4.85 4.45
C ALA A 124 10.24 -3.44 4.93
N TYR A 125 9.37 -2.89 5.79
CA TYR A 125 9.50 -1.56 6.35
C TYR A 125 9.33 -1.60 7.85
N GLU A 126 10.16 -0.87 8.57
CA GLU A 126 9.93 -0.64 10.00
C GLU A 126 9.30 0.73 10.20
N VAL A 127 8.17 0.74 10.91
CA VAL A 127 7.44 1.95 11.25
C VAL A 127 7.41 2.12 12.76
N SER A 128 7.74 3.33 13.21
CA SER A 128 7.64 3.71 14.62
C SER A 128 6.35 4.48 14.86
N VAL A 129 5.66 4.16 15.94
CA VAL A 129 4.40 4.77 16.32
C VAL A 129 4.48 5.27 17.76
N PRO A 130 3.71 6.29 18.18
CA PRO A 130 3.74 6.77 19.56
C PRO A 130 3.39 5.64 20.55
N LYS A 131 4.09 5.61 21.71
CA LYS A 131 3.96 4.56 22.73
C LYS A 131 2.55 4.29 23.25
N ASN A 132 1.65 5.28 23.12
CA ASN A 132 0.24 5.21 23.53
C ASN A 132 -0.72 5.47 22.35
N ALA A 133 -0.26 5.27 21.11
CA ALA A 133 -1.14 5.43 19.97
C ALA A 133 -2.18 4.30 19.97
N GLU A 134 -3.44 4.70 20.17
CA GLU A 134 -4.60 3.85 20.03
C GLU A 134 -5.24 4.05 18.66
N ARG A 135 -5.93 3.01 18.18
CA ARG A 135 -6.69 3.04 16.92
C ARG A 135 -5.79 3.38 15.71
N LEU A 136 -4.55 2.91 15.74
CA LEU A 136 -3.66 3.01 14.60
C LEU A 136 -4.27 2.25 13.42
N ARG A 137 -4.33 2.92 12.28
CA ARG A 137 -4.75 2.32 11.02
C ARG A 137 -3.64 2.45 9.98
N LEU A 138 -3.44 1.39 9.21
CA LEU A 138 -2.65 1.39 7.99
C LEU A 138 -3.59 1.69 6.83
N GLU A 139 -3.25 2.70 6.04
CA GLU A 139 -3.78 2.89 4.70
C GLU A 139 -2.71 2.41 3.71
N PHE A 140 -3.07 1.40 2.93
CA PHE A 140 -2.18 0.81 1.94
C PHE A 140 -2.71 1.11 0.55
N GLY A 141 -1.91 1.80 -0.26
CA GLY A 141 -2.26 2.18 -1.61
C GLY A 141 -1.39 1.46 -2.61
N THR A 142 -1.98 0.85 -3.62
CA THR A 142 -1.24 0.17 -4.69
C THR A 142 -1.69 0.62 -6.08
N LYS A 143 -0.74 0.60 -7.02
CA LYS A 143 -0.99 0.68 -8.47
C LYS A 143 0.27 0.27 -9.25
N GLN A 144 0.09 -0.10 -10.51
CA GLN A 144 1.19 -0.11 -11.48
C GLN A 144 1.62 1.33 -11.79
N CYS A 145 2.93 1.60 -11.86
CA CYS A 145 3.40 2.98 -11.98
C CYS A 145 4.59 3.23 -12.91
N ASP A 146 4.90 2.34 -13.86
CA ASP A 146 6.05 2.47 -14.77
C ASP A 146 6.18 3.88 -15.39
N GLU A 147 5.09 4.41 -15.97
CA GLU A 147 5.08 5.74 -16.59
C GLU A 147 4.85 6.89 -15.59
N THR A 148 4.39 6.59 -14.38
CA THR A 148 3.98 7.60 -13.38
C THR A 148 4.95 7.74 -12.20
N LEU A 149 5.95 6.87 -12.11
CA LEU A 149 6.88 6.76 -10.98
C LEU A 149 7.54 8.09 -10.60
N PRO A 150 8.08 8.92 -11.52
CA PRO A 150 8.69 10.20 -11.12
C PRO A 150 7.68 11.16 -10.47
N LYS A 151 6.42 11.13 -10.91
CA LYS A 151 5.34 11.94 -10.31
C LYS A 151 4.99 11.41 -8.93
N ASP A 152 4.87 10.09 -8.80
CA ASP A 152 4.52 9.45 -7.53
C ASP A 152 5.60 9.60 -6.47
N GLN A 153 6.88 9.54 -6.85
CA GLN A 153 8.00 9.84 -5.96
C GLN A 153 7.95 11.28 -5.43
N ARG A 154 7.58 12.26 -6.26
CA ARG A 154 7.40 13.65 -5.82
C ARG A 154 6.22 13.79 -4.86
N THR A 155 5.10 13.15 -5.17
CA THR A 155 3.92 13.09 -4.28
C THR A 155 4.29 12.47 -2.93
N ALA A 156 4.98 11.33 -2.95
CA ALA A 156 5.46 10.66 -1.74
C ALA A 156 6.37 11.55 -0.91
N ALA A 157 7.34 12.20 -1.55
CA ALA A 157 8.24 13.13 -0.85
C ALA A 157 7.49 14.31 -0.22
N SER A 158 6.40 14.78 -0.82
CA SER A 158 5.54 15.83 -0.25
C SER A 158 4.78 15.33 0.98
N ILE A 159 4.17 14.14 0.91
CA ILE A 159 3.35 13.56 1.98
C ILE A 159 4.21 13.12 3.18
N LEU A 160 5.39 12.55 2.92
CA LEU A 160 6.23 11.98 3.98
C LEU A 160 7.08 13.04 4.71
N LYS A 161 7.10 14.29 4.22
CA LYS A 161 7.77 15.43 4.87
C LYS A 161 6.84 16.30 5.71
N SER A 162 5.53 16.17 5.55
CA SER A 162 4.50 16.93 6.28
C SER A 162 4.22 16.34 7.66
#